data_AF-A0A820PKK9-F1
#
_entry.id   AF-A0A820PKK9-F1
#
_cell.length_a   1.000
_cell.length_b   1.000
_cell.length_c   1.000
_cell.angle_alpha   90.00
_cell.angle_beta   90.00
_cell.angle_gamma   90.00
#
_symmetry.space_group_name_H-M   'P 1'
#
loop_
_entity.id
_entity.type
_entity.pdbx_description
1 polymer ?
#
loop_
_entity_poly.entity_id
_entity_poly.type
_entity_poly.pdbx_seq_one_letter_code
_entity_poly.pdbx_strand_id
1 'polypeptide(L)'
;GSGKTLAFAIPILTHMITLLEKNEISYGQFTTLILTPTRELAVQIKSHIQIACRYTKFKTAVVVGGMSTQKQERQLSQKPDIVVATPGRFFELLEEVK
;
A
#
# COMPACT_ATOMS: atom_id res chain seq x y z
N GLY A 1 -10.05 5.45 -15.17
CA GLY A 1 -10.76 6.40 -16.03
C GLY A 1 -10.24 7.81 -15.85
N SER A 2 -10.61 8.50 -14.77
CA SER A 2 -10.38 9.96 -14.63
C SER A 2 -9.10 10.37 -13.88
N GLY A 3 -8.03 9.56 -13.88
CA GLY A 3 -6.75 9.90 -13.24
C GLY A 3 -6.70 9.99 -11.71
N LYS A 4 -7.81 9.74 -10.99
CA LYS A 4 -7.90 9.91 -9.52
C LYS A 4 -6.81 9.21 -8.72
N THR A 5 -6.45 7.98 -9.09
CA THR A 5 -5.42 7.24 -8.37
C THR A 5 -4.07 7.96 -8.40
N LEU A 6 -3.65 8.43 -9.57
CA LEU A 6 -2.38 9.14 -9.69
C LEU A 6 -2.47 10.55 -9.08
N ALA A 7 -3.64 11.18 -9.09
CA ALA A 7 -3.85 12.48 -8.48
C ALA A 7 -3.50 12.50 -6.97
N PHE A 8 -3.80 11.43 -6.24
CA PHE A 8 -3.33 11.30 -4.85
C PHE A 8 -2.00 10.54 -4.72
N ALA A 9 -1.71 9.56 -5.58
CA ALA A 9 -0.51 8.74 -5.43
C ALA A 9 0.77 9.53 -5.72
N ILE A 10 0.78 10.40 -6.73
CA ILE A 10 1.96 11.20 -7.08
C ILE A 10 2.44 12.07 -5.90
N PRO A 11 1.61 12.93 -5.28
CA PRO A 11 2.08 13.74 -4.17
C PRO A 11 2.52 12.91 -2.96
N ILE A 12 1.86 11.78 -2.68
CA ILE A 12 2.29 10.84 -1.63
C ILE A 12 3.69 10.30 -1.94
N LEU A 13 3.92 9.80 -3.15
CA LEU A 13 5.20 9.24 -3.55
C LEU A 13 6.32 10.28 -3.56
N THR A 14 6.05 11.49 -4.05
CA THR A 14 7.01 12.61 -4.00
C THR A 14 7.40 12.91 -2.56
N HIS A 15 6.43 13.00 -1.65
CA HIS A 15 6.70 13.24 -0.24
C HIS A 15 7.58 12.12 0.36
N MET A 16 7.25 10.85 0.11
CA MET A 16 8.04 9.72 0.59
C MET A 16 9.47 9.74 0.05
N ILE A 17 9.68 10.11 -1.22
CA ILE A 17 11.03 10.27 -1.80
C ILE A 17 11.80 11.37 -1.09
N THR A 18 11.17 12.53 -0.83
CA THR A 18 11.80 13.62 -0.08
C THR A 18 12.20 13.19 1.33
N LEU A 19 11.36 12.43 2.03
CA LEU A 19 11.68 11.90 3.37
C LEU A 19 12.86 10.92 3.32
N LEU A 20 12.95 10.08 2.27
CA LEU A 20 14.10 9.18 2.05
C LEU A 20 15.40 9.95 1.80
N GLU A 21 15.36 10.99 0.96
CA GLU A 21 16.54 11.83 0.66
C GLU A 21 17.06 12.54 1.93
N LYS A 22 16.16 12.87 2.85
CA LYS A 22 16.49 13.43 4.16
C LYS A 22 16.89 12.40 5.21
N ASN A 23 16.84 11.11 4.89
CA ASN A 23 17.03 9.99 5.83
C ASN A 23 16.05 9.99 7.02
N GLU A 24 14.85 10.56 6.85
CA GLU A 24 13.79 10.61 7.87
C GLU A 24 12.98 9.31 7.92
N ILE A 25 12.94 8.57 6.80
CA ILE A 25 12.36 7.23 6.70
C ILE A 25 13.33 6.27 6.00
N SER A 26 13.04 4.97 6.05
CA SER A 26 13.75 3.94 5.29
C SER A 26 12.77 3.04 4.53
N TYR A 27 13.23 2.42 3.45
CA TYR A 27 12.44 1.42 2.74
C TYR A 27 12.04 0.27 3.68
N GLY A 28 10.80 -0.18 3.54
CA GLY A 28 10.20 -1.20 4.39
C GLY A 28 9.71 -0.69 5.75
N GLN A 29 9.67 0.62 5.93
CA GLN A 29 8.93 1.26 7.01
C GLN A 29 7.51 1.53 6.47
N PHE A 30 6.50 0.87 7.04
CA PHE A 30 5.11 1.10 6.66
C PHE A 30 4.78 2.60 6.85
N THR A 31 4.66 3.34 5.75
CA THR A 31 4.58 4.81 5.76
C THR A 31 3.25 5.30 5.21
N THR A 32 2.51 4.48 4.47
CA THR A 32 1.26 4.90 3.82
C THR A 32 0.19 3.81 3.85
N LEU A 33 -1.02 4.22 4.22
CA LEU A 33 -2.26 3.43 4.14
C LEU A 33 -3.25 4.11 3.19
N ILE A 34 -3.80 3.35 2.24
CA ILE A 34 -4.87 3.81 1.34
C ILE A 34 -6.08 2.91 1.56
N LEU A 35 -7.17 3.48 2.08
CA LEU A 35 -8.42 2.76 2.31
C LEU A 35 -9.38 2.91 1.14
N THR A 36 -10.05 1.83 0.78
CA THR A 36 -10.99 1.79 -0.35
C THR A 36 -12.14 0.83 -0.09
N PRO A 37 -13.36 1.09 -0.59
CA PRO A 37 -14.54 0.33 -0.18
C PRO A 37 -14.60 -1.11 -0.74
N THR A 38 -13.93 -1.41 -1.85
CA THR A 38 -14.05 -2.73 -2.51
C THR A 38 -12.70 -3.35 -2.83
N ARG A 39 -12.71 -4.68 -2.96
CA ARG A 39 -11.51 -5.49 -3.26
C ARG A 39 -10.97 -5.15 -4.64
N GLU A 40 -11.87 -5.01 -5.61
CA GLU A 40 -11.58 -4.73 -7.01
C GLU A 40 -10.89 -3.37 -7.12
N LEU A 41 -11.39 -2.36 -6.39
CA LEU A 41 -10.80 -1.03 -6.39
C LEU A 41 -9.44 -1.03 -5.68
N ALA A 42 -9.24 -1.82 -4.62
CA ALA A 42 -7.94 -1.98 -3.97
C ALA A 42 -6.87 -2.55 -4.91
N VAL A 43 -7.24 -3.59 -5.66
CA VAL A 43 -6.34 -4.20 -6.64
C VAL A 43 -6.01 -3.24 -7.77
N GLN A 44 -7.00 -2.50 -8.27
CA GLN A 44 -6.78 -1.46 -9.30
C GLN A 44 -5.87 -0.34 -8.81
N ILE A 45 -6.10 0.18 -7.59
CA ILE A 45 -5.27 1.22 -6.99
C ILE A 45 -3.83 0.72 -6.82
N LYS A 46 -3.64 -0.48 -6.26
CA LYS A 46 -2.32 -1.09 -6.13
C LYS A 46 -1.60 -1.17 -7.48
N SER A 47 -2.28 -1.64 -8.53
CA SER A 47 -1.67 -1.75 -9.86
C SER A 47 -1.18 -0.39 -10.39
N HIS A 48 -1.96 0.67 -10.22
CA HIS A 48 -1.53 2.02 -10.63
C HIS A 48 -0.34 2.52 -9.79
N ILE A 49 -0.33 2.27 -8.48
CA ILE A 49 0.79 2.64 -7.60
C ILE A 49 2.06 1.89 -8.00
N GLN A 50 1.96 0.59 -8.31
CA GLN A 50 3.11 -0.21 -8.77
C GLN A 50 3.72 0.36 -10.07
N ILE A 51 2.88 0.84 -11.00
CA ILE A 51 3.35 1.51 -12.21
C ILE A 51 4.08 2.82 -11.85
N ALA A 52 3.49 3.63 -10.97
CA ALA A 52 4.10 4.89 -10.52
C ALA A 52 5.43 4.67 -9.77
N CYS A 53 5.58 3.54 -9.06
CA CYS A 53 6.77 3.17 -8.30
C CYS A 53 7.82 2.39 -9.12
N ARG A 54 7.64 2.21 -10.44
CA ARG A 54 8.49 1.31 -11.25
C ARG A 54 10.00 1.55 -11.11
N TYR A 55 10.40 2.80 -10.83
CA TYR A 55 11.80 3.21 -10.71
C TYR A 55 12.24 3.50 -9.26
N THR A 56 11.44 3.08 -8.28
CA THR A 56 11.77 3.18 -6.85
C THR A 56 11.88 1.79 -6.23
N LYS A 57 12.33 1.71 -4.97
CA LYS A 57 12.33 0.44 -4.21
C LYS A 57 11.07 0.27 -3.36
N PHE A 58 10.05 1.12 -3.55
CA PHE A 58 8.82 1.05 -2.75
C PHE A 58 8.07 -0.26 -3.02
N LYS A 59 7.72 -0.93 -1.93
CA LYS A 59 6.93 -2.16 -1.94
C LYS A 59 5.48 -1.86 -1.58
N THR A 60 4.57 -2.42 -2.37
CA THR A 60 3.13 -2.28 -2.16
C THR A 60 2.48 -3.61 -1.80
N ALA A 61 1.65 -3.65 -0.76
CA ALA A 61 0.79 -4.80 -0.46
C ALA A 61 -0.70 -4.43 -0.56
N VAL A 62 -1.55 -5.45 -0.63
CA VAL A 62 -3.01 -5.28 -0.61
C VAL A 62 -3.59 -6.12 0.53
N VAL A 63 -4.48 -5.53 1.33
CA VAL A 63 -5.14 -6.19 2.48
C VAL A 63 -6.63 -6.14 2.26
N VAL A 64 -7.20 -7.24 1.80
CA VAL A 64 -8.61 -7.35 1.43
C VAL A 64 -9.17 -8.72 1.78
N GLY A 65 -10.46 -8.79 2.08
CA GLY A 65 -11.13 -10.06 2.37
C GLY A 65 -11.03 -11.06 1.21
N GLY A 66 -11.21 -12.34 1.47
CA GLY A 66 -11.20 -13.41 0.45
C GLY A 66 -9.84 -13.64 -0.24
N MET A 67 -8.74 -13.10 0.29
CA MET A 67 -7.39 -13.58 0.00
C MET A 67 -7.00 -14.67 1.01
N SER A 68 -6.21 -15.65 0.61
CA SER A 68 -5.69 -16.63 1.55
C SER A 68 -4.75 -15.96 2.56
N THR A 69 -4.84 -16.37 3.82
CA THR A 69 -4.02 -15.84 4.92
C THR A 69 -2.53 -15.92 4.58
N GLN A 70 -2.08 -17.07 4.08
CA GLN A 70 -0.68 -17.28 3.64
C GLN A 70 -0.21 -16.26 2.60
N LYS A 71 -1.07 -15.89 1.64
CA LYS A 71 -0.73 -14.89 0.62
C LYS A 71 -0.66 -13.49 1.23
N GLN A 72 -1.55 -13.17 2.16
CA GLN A 72 -1.56 -11.90 2.88
C GLN A 72 -0.31 -11.78 3.77
N GLU A 73 -0.02 -12.79 4.59
CA GLU A 73 1.20 -12.87 5.42
C GLU A 73 2.46 -12.73 4.58
N ARG A 74 2.56 -13.44 3.45
CA ARG A 74 3.69 -13.32 2.54
C ARG A 74 3.86 -11.91 1.99
N GLN A 75 2.77 -11.18 1.72
CA GLN A 75 2.87 -9.80 1.25
C GLN A 75 3.30 -8.84 2.36
N LEU A 76 2.81 -9.05 3.57
CA LEU A 76 3.13 -8.20 4.73
C LEU A 76 4.56 -8.47 5.26
N SER A 77 5.03 -9.72 5.22
CA SER A 77 6.39 -10.08 5.64
C SER A 77 7.49 -9.46 4.78
N GLN A 78 7.15 -9.02 3.56
CA GLN A 78 8.05 -8.27 2.69
C GLN A 78 8.30 -6.84 3.16
N LYS A 79 7.65 -6.41 4.24
CA LYS A 79 7.69 -5.05 4.80
C LYS A 79 7.29 -4.03 3.73
N PRO A 80 6.01 -3.95 3.35
CA PRO A 80 5.55 -2.98 2.35
C PRO A 80 5.61 -1.55 2.92
N ASP A 81 6.05 -0.60 2.09
CA ASP A 81 6.01 0.83 2.39
C ASP A 81 4.58 1.38 2.31
N ILE A 82 3.80 0.83 1.36
CA ILE A 82 2.44 1.25 1.03
C ILE A 82 1.50 0.06 1.12
N VAL A 83 0.39 0.22 1.83
CA VAL A 83 -0.69 -0.76 1.85
C VAL A 83 -1.99 -0.15 1.35
N VAL A 84 -2.63 -0.86 0.42
CA VAL A 84 -3.98 -0.56 -0.06
C VAL A 84 -4.93 -1.57 0.57
N ALA A 85 -5.96 -1.12 1.26
CA ALA A 85 -6.81 -2.02 2.04
C ALA A 85 -8.30 -1.70 1.98
N THR A 86 -9.12 -2.71 2.18
CA THR A 86 -10.53 -2.52 2.54
C THR A 86 -10.64 -2.35 4.05
N PRO A 87 -11.44 -1.40 4.56
CA PRO A 87 -11.54 -1.12 6.00
C PRO A 87 -11.79 -2.37 6.85
N GLY A 88 -12.81 -3.18 6.52
CA GLY A 88 -13.16 -4.37 7.29
C GLY A 88 -11.98 -5.32 7.48
N ARG A 89 -11.34 -5.78 6.39
CA ARG A 89 -10.19 -6.68 6.50
C ARG A 89 -8.98 -6.05 7.19
N PHE A 90 -8.76 -4.74 7.02
CA PHE A 90 -7.67 -4.04 7.71
C PHE A 90 -7.89 -4.03 9.23
N PHE A 91 -9.10 -3.73 9.69
CA PHE A 91 -9.45 -3.78 11.11
C PHE A 91 -9.34 -5.19 11.69
N GLU A 92 -9.86 -6.20 11.00
CA GLU A 92 -9.70 -7.61 11.42
C GLU A 92 -8.22 -7.98 11.60
N LEU A 93 -7.36 -7.61 10.65
CA LEU A 93 -5.93 -7.89 10.74
C LEU A 93 -5.27 -7.20 11.95
N LEU A 94 -5.69 -5.98 12.31
CA LEU A 94 -5.17 -5.29 13.50
C LEU A 94 -5.60 -5.97 14.80
N GLU A 95 -6.77 -6.61 14.81
CA GLU A 95 -7.23 -7.39 15.96
C GLU A 95 -6.51 -8.74 16.08
N GLU A 96 -6.19 -9.38 14.96
CA GLU A 96 -5.43 -10.64 14.90
C GLU A 96 -3.96 -10.48 15.39
N VAL A 97 -3.40 -9.28 15.31
CA VAL A 97 -1.99 -8.98 15.65
C VAL A 97 -1.82 -8.55 17.11
N LYS A 98 -2.91 -8.46 17.90
CA LYS A 98 -2.84 -8.24 19.35
C LYS A 98 -2.41 -9.50 20.09
#